data_AF-A0A2V8H1P8-F1
#
_entry.id   AF-A0A2V8H1P8-F1
#
_cell.length_a   1.000
_cell.length_b   1.000
_cell.length_c   1.000
_cell.angle_alpha   90.00
_cell.angle_beta   90.00
_cell.angle_gamma   90.00
#
_symmetry.space_group_name_H-M   'P 1'
#
loop_
_entity.id
_entity.type
_entity.pdbx_description
1 polymer ?
#
loop_
_entity_poly.entity_id
_entity_poly.type
_entity_poly.pdbx_seq_one_letter_code
_entity_poly.pdbx_strand_id
1 'polypeptide(L)'
;MKKTKLVLGIAAGLLVALLAGWIWGASGRSAMASALQACELRGDLLGARAAVLDARVAIYSVNFGEASSHLEGARGLLGRADERVKSLGRTSDAMQIEAALSRIDDAQRMAGKLDQGANARAGDAAKTLADVLDDAATR
;
A
#
# COMPACT_ATOMS: atom_id res chain seq x y z
N MET A 1 -1.90 41.84 -45.42
CA MET A 1 -2.97 41.35 -44.51
C MET A 1 -3.25 39.85 -44.63
N LYS A 2 -3.32 39.23 -45.82
CA LYS A 2 -3.57 37.77 -45.95
C LYS A 2 -2.48 36.88 -45.34
N LYS A 3 -1.19 37.21 -45.52
CA LYS A 3 -0.06 36.47 -44.92
C LYS A 3 -0.07 36.49 -43.39
N THR A 4 -0.40 37.62 -42.77
CA THR A 4 -0.49 37.79 -41.31
C THR A 4 -1.58 36.90 -40.70
N LYS A 5 -2.75 36.81 -41.34
CA LYS A 5 -3.84 35.90 -40.91
C LYS A 5 -3.44 34.43 -41.02
N LEU A 6 -2.66 34.07 -42.04
CA LEU A 6 -2.20 32.71 -42.28
C LEU A 6 -1.15 32.27 -41.25
N VAL A 7 -0.19 33.15 -40.94
CA VAL A 7 0.81 32.93 -39.88
C VAL A 7 0.13 32.81 -38.51
N LEU A 8 -0.87 33.65 -38.23
CA LEU A 8 -1.63 33.59 -36.98
C LEU A 8 -2.39 32.26 -36.82
N GLY A 9 -2.96 31.74 -37.91
CA GLY A 9 -3.65 30.45 -37.93
C GLY A 9 -2.72 29.26 -37.67
N ILE A 10 -1.53 29.27 -38.28
CA ILE A 10 -0.50 28.23 -38.04
C ILE A 10 -0.01 28.29 -36.59
N ALA A 11 0.27 29.48 -36.07
CA ALA A 11 0.69 29.66 -34.68
C ALA A 11 -0.38 29.16 -33.70
N ALA A 12 -1.65 29.47 -33.94
CA ALA A 12 -2.76 28.97 -33.13
C ALA A 12 -2.89 27.43 -33.19
N GLY A 13 -2.75 26.84 -34.38
CA GLY A 13 -2.79 25.38 -34.56
C GLY A 13 -1.65 24.67 -33.80
N LEU A 14 -0.43 25.20 -33.86
CA LEU A 14 0.71 24.68 -33.09
C LEU A 14 0.45 24.78 -31.58
N LEU A 15 -0.11 25.89 -31.11
CA LEU A 15 -0.42 26.11 -29.69
C LEU A 15 -1.45 25.09 -29.19
N VAL A 16 -2.49 24.80 -29.98
CA VAL A 16 -3.48 23.77 -29.66
C VAL A 16 -2.86 22.37 -29.61
N ALA A 17 -2.00 22.02 -30.57
CA ALA A 17 -1.31 20.74 -30.57
C ALA A 17 -0.38 20.57 -29.35
N LEU A 18 0.32 21.64 -28.95
CA LEU A 18 1.20 21.66 -27.79
C LEU A 18 0.41 21.50 -26.48
N LEU A 19 -0.71 22.23 -26.35
CA LEU A 19 -1.61 22.12 -25.19
C LEU A 19 -2.26 20.75 -25.10
N ALA A 20 -2.73 20.20 -26.22
CA ALA A 20 -3.32 18.86 -26.27
C ALA A 20 -2.29 17.78 -25.88
N GLY A 21 -1.06 17.88 -26.41
CA GLY A 21 0.03 16.99 -26.04
C GLY A 21 0.44 17.12 -24.57
N TRP A 22 0.40 18.32 -24.00
CA TRP A 22 0.72 18.56 -22.60
C TRP A 22 -0.36 18.00 -21.66
N ILE A 23 -1.64 18.20 -21.98
CA ILE A 23 -2.76 17.64 -21.21
C ILE A 23 -2.77 16.11 -21.27
N TRP A 24 -2.52 15.53 -22.45
CA TRP A 24 -2.42 14.08 -22.61
C TRP A 24 -1.21 13.49 -21.89
N GLY A 25 -0.04 14.14 -21.96
CA GLY A 25 1.15 13.71 -21.24
C GLY A 25 1.01 13.84 -19.72
N ALA A 26 0.36 14.90 -19.23
CA ALA A 26 0.11 15.10 -17.81
C ALA A 26 -0.88 14.08 -17.26
N SER A 27 -1.97 13.80 -17.98
CA SER A 27 -2.97 12.79 -17.60
C SER A 27 -2.43 11.35 -17.67
N GLY A 28 -1.59 11.03 -18.66
CA GLY A 28 -0.90 9.73 -18.70
C GLY A 28 0.07 9.53 -17.55
N ARG A 29 0.81 10.58 -17.16
CA ARG A 29 1.75 10.54 -16.04
C ARG A 29 1.04 10.35 -14.70
N SER A 30 -0.09 11.02 -14.48
CA SER A 30 -0.87 10.86 -13.24
C SER A 30 -1.50 9.47 -13.13
N ALA A 31 -2.00 8.90 -14.23
CA ALA A 31 -2.53 7.53 -14.25
C ALA A 31 -1.45 6.46 -13.98
N MET A 32 -0.24 6.65 -14.49
CA MET A 32 0.89 5.76 -14.19
C MET A 32 1.36 5.90 -12.74
N ALA A 33 1.36 7.12 -12.20
CA ALA A 33 1.72 7.35 -10.80
C ALA A 33 0.72 6.71 -9.83
N SER A 34 -0.59 6.79 -10.11
CA SER A 34 -1.60 6.15 -9.28
C SER A 34 -1.54 4.62 -9.37
N ALA A 35 -1.31 4.07 -10.56
CA ALA A 35 -1.12 2.62 -10.75
C ALA A 35 0.11 2.11 -9.97
N LEU A 36 1.22 2.84 -10.02
CA LEU A 36 2.42 2.50 -9.25
C LEU A 36 2.14 2.50 -7.74
N GLN A 37 1.48 3.54 -7.21
CA GLN A 37 1.12 3.60 -5.80
C GLN A 37 0.21 2.44 -5.36
N ALA A 38 -0.74 2.03 -6.22
CA ALA A 38 -1.60 0.89 -5.95
C ALA A 38 -0.80 -0.44 -5.92
N CYS A 39 0.14 -0.61 -6.85
CA CYS A 39 1.03 -1.78 -6.87
C CYS A 39 1.94 -1.83 -5.64
N GLU A 40 2.55 -0.70 -5.26
CA GLU A 40 3.39 -0.61 -4.07
C GLU A 40 2.61 -0.91 -2.79
N LEU A 41 1.42 -0.34 -2.65
CA LEU A 41 0.53 -0.62 -1.51
C LEU A 41 0.21 -2.11 -1.43
N ARG A 42 -0.18 -2.72 -2.54
CA ARG A 42 -0.48 -4.15 -2.60
C ARG A 42 0.75 -4.98 -2.27
N GLY A 43 1.93 -4.57 -2.72
CA GLY A 43 3.20 -5.20 -2.38
C GLY A 43 3.51 -5.16 -0.89
N ASP A 44 3.39 -3.99 -0.25
CA ASP A 44 3.60 -3.83 1.19
C ASP A 44 2.59 -4.66 2.01
N LEU A 45 1.31 -4.68 1.61
CA LEU A 45 0.26 -5.48 2.28
C LEU A 45 0.49 -6.99 2.13
N LEU A 46 0.84 -7.46 0.93
CA LEU A 46 1.18 -8.87 0.69
C LEU A 46 2.43 -9.29 1.46
N GLY A 47 3.47 -8.45 1.44
CA GLY A 47 4.70 -8.67 2.19
C GLY A 47 4.43 -8.73 3.70
N ALA A 48 3.64 -7.80 4.23
CA ALA A 48 3.27 -7.80 5.64
C ALA A 48 2.50 -9.07 6.01
N ARG A 49 1.52 -9.46 5.19
CA ARG A 49 0.75 -10.69 5.42
C ARG A 49 1.63 -11.93 5.39
N ALA A 50 2.57 -12.02 4.45
CA ALA A 50 3.53 -13.12 4.39
C ALA A 50 4.38 -13.17 5.67
N ALA A 51 4.95 -12.04 6.09
CA ALA A 51 5.73 -11.96 7.32
C ALA A 51 4.91 -12.33 8.57
N VAL A 52 3.64 -11.92 8.68
CA VAL A 52 2.77 -12.35 9.79
C VAL A 52 2.51 -13.87 9.73
N LEU A 53 2.33 -14.45 8.56
CA LEU A 53 2.15 -15.90 8.41
C LEU A 53 3.42 -16.67 8.78
N ASP A 54 4.60 -16.18 8.39
CA ASP A 54 5.89 -16.77 8.79
C ASP A 54 6.09 -16.67 10.31
N ALA A 55 5.71 -15.54 10.92
CA ALA A 55 5.71 -15.40 12.37
C ALA A 55 4.84 -16.46 13.05
N ARG A 56 3.67 -16.77 12.50
CA ARG A 56 2.78 -17.82 13.04
C ARG A 56 3.42 -19.21 12.95
N VAL A 57 4.09 -19.51 11.85
CA VAL A 57 4.85 -20.76 11.70
C VAL A 57 5.97 -20.83 12.75
N ALA A 58 6.71 -19.74 12.94
CA ALA A 58 7.77 -19.66 13.94
C ALA A 58 7.24 -19.79 15.39
N ILE A 59 6.09 -19.17 15.71
CA ILE A 59 5.44 -19.34 17.03
C ILE A 59 5.01 -20.79 17.22
N TYR A 60 4.44 -21.42 16.19
CA TYR A 60 4.04 -22.83 16.24
C TYR A 60 5.24 -23.76 16.49
N SER A 61 6.41 -23.45 15.92
CA SER A 61 7.66 -24.16 16.20
C SER A 61 8.37 -23.70 17.48
N VAL A 62 7.72 -22.88 18.32
CA VAL A 62 8.27 -22.35 19.60
C VAL A 62 9.54 -21.51 19.39
N ASN A 63 9.74 -20.96 18.18
CA ASN A 63 10.84 -20.04 17.85
C ASN A 63 10.37 -18.58 17.96
N PHE A 64 10.23 -18.10 19.20
CA PHE A 64 9.72 -16.75 19.47
C PHE A 64 10.67 -15.62 19.05
N GLY A 65 11.96 -15.90 18.92
CA GLY A 65 12.95 -14.93 18.41
C GLY A 65 12.73 -14.64 16.93
N GLU A 66 12.64 -15.70 16.12
CA GLU A 66 12.34 -15.59 14.69
C GLU A 66 10.93 -15.04 14.45
N ALA A 67 9.95 -15.47 15.26
CA ALA A 67 8.61 -14.89 15.22
C ALA A 67 8.62 -13.37 15.45
N SER A 68 9.38 -12.90 16.45
CA SER A 68 9.49 -11.46 16.74
C SER A 68 10.13 -10.69 15.58
N SER A 69 11.15 -11.27 14.93
CA SER A 69 11.78 -10.67 13.74
C SER A 69 10.80 -10.56 12.57
N HIS A 70 10.01 -11.61 12.32
CA HIS A 70 8.96 -11.57 11.30
C HIS A 70 7.87 -10.55 11.61
N LEU A 71 7.42 -10.45 12.87
CA LEU A 71 6.42 -9.45 13.29
C LEU A 71 6.96 -8.02 13.16
N GLU A 72 8.23 -7.79 13.46
CA GLU A 72 8.88 -6.49 13.26
C GLU A 72 8.95 -6.12 11.77
N GLY A 73 9.32 -7.08 10.90
CA GLY A 73 9.27 -6.91 9.45
C GLY A 73 7.87 -6.56 8.94
N ALA A 74 6.84 -7.28 9.42
CA ALA A 74 5.45 -7.00 9.10
C ALA A 74 5.01 -5.60 9.54
N ARG A 75 5.41 -5.17 10.74
CA ARG A 75 5.13 -3.82 11.25
C ARG A 75 5.74 -2.74 10.37
N GLY A 76 6.99 -2.92 9.95
CA GLY A 76 7.67 -1.96 9.06
C GLY A 76 6.99 -1.84 7.69
N LEU A 77 6.52 -2.95 7.13
CA LEU A 77 5.75 -2.98 5.88
C LEU A 77 4.38 -2.28 6.05
N LEU A 78 3.67 -2.57 7.14
CA LEU A 78 2.36 -1.97 7.40
C LEU A 78 2.42 -0.49 7.73
N GLY A 79 3.47 -0.03 8.42
CA GLY A 79 3.67 1.40 8.66
C GLY A 79 3.73 2.19 7.34
N ARG A 80 4.47 1.67 6.35
CA ARG A 80 4.51 2.28 5.00
C ARG A 80 3.18 2.19 4.27
N ALA A 81 2.48 1.06 4.40
CA ALA A 81 1.15 0.89 3.82
C ALA A 81 0.15 1.90 4.40
N ASP A 82 0.16 2.10 5.72
CA ASP A 82 -0.69 3.05 6.44
C ASP A 82 -0.47 4.50 5.97
N GLU A 83 0.79 4.94 5.95
CA GLU A 83 1.16 6.27 5.44
C GLU A 83 0.67 6.48 4.00
N ARG A 84 0.85 5.48 3.13
CA ARG A 84 0.41 5.55 1.74
C ARG A 84 -1.11 5.62 1.62
N VAL A 85 -1.84 4.78 2.35
CA VAL A 85 -3.32 4.76 2.34
C VAL A 85 -3.90 6.06 2.88
N LYS A 86 -3.29 6.65 3.91
CA LYS A 86 -3.64 7.98 4.43
C LYS A 86 -3.40 9.07 3.38
N SER A 87 -2.26 9.03 2.68
CA SER A 87 -1.97 10.00 1.61
C SER A 87 -2.96 9.92 0.44
N LEU A 88 -3.56 8.75 0.21
CA LEU A 88 -4.59 8.49 -0.80
C LEU A 88 -6.01 8.83 -0.33
N GLY A 89 -6.21 9.28 0.92
CA GLY A 89 -7.54 9.57 1.47
C GLY A 89 -8.42 8.34 1.71
N ARG A 90 -7.84 7.13 1.74
CA ARG A 90 -8.55 5.85 1.89
C ARG A 90 -8.77 5.52 3.38
N THR A 91 -9.56 6.34 4.07
CA THR A 91 -9.75 6.28 5.53
C THR A 91 -10.22 4.92 6.06
N SER A 92 -11.10 4.23 5.32
CA SER A 92 -11.56 2.89 5.73
C SER A 92 -10.43 1.87 5.78
N ASP A 93 -9.56 1.88 4.78
CA ASP A 93 -8.46 0.92 4.69
C ASP A 93 -7.36 1.28 5.71
N ALA A 94 -7.17 2.58 6.00
CA ALA A 94 -6.26 3.03 7.04
C ALA A 94 -6.68 2.51 8.43
N MET A 95 -7.96 2.59 8.77
CA MET A 95 -8.47 2.04 10.03
C MET A 95 -8.25 0.52 10.13
N GLN A 96 -8.41 -0.22 9.03
CA GLN A 96 -8.16 -1.65 9.01
C GLN A 96 -6.66 -1.97 9.17
N ILE A 97 -5.78 -1.20 8.53
CA ILE A 97 -4.33 -1.34 8.67
C ILE A 97 -3.87 -1.00 10.10
N GLU A 98 -4.39 0.07 10.71
CA GLU A 98 -4.13 0.41 12.11
C GLU A 98 -4.59 -0.69 13.07
N ALA A 99 -5.75 -1.30 12.82
CA ALA A 99 -6.21 -2.44 13.60
C ALA A 99 -5.28 -3.66 13.46
N ALA A 100 -4.76 -3.92 12.26
CA ALA A 100 -3.78 -4.98 12.04
C ALA A 100 -2.44 -4.68 12.73
N LEU A 101 -1.96 -3.45 12.67
CA LEU A 101 -0.75 -2.98 13.38
C LEU A 101 -0.86 -3.18 14.89
N SER A 102 -2.00 -2.80 15.48
CA SER A 102 -2.26 -2.99 16.92
C SER A 102 -2.20 -4.47 17.32
N ARG A 103 -2.76 -5.36 16.49
CA ARG A 103 -2.69 -6.82 16.72
C ARG A 103 -1.28 -7.39 16.59
N ILE A 104 -0.48 -6.86 15.66
CA ILE A 104 0.93 -7.24 15.52
C ILE A 104 1.73 -6.80 16.74
N ASP A 105 1.49 -5.59 17.25
CA ASP A 105 2.13 -5.08 18.47
C ASP A 105 1.78 -5.94 19.69
N ASP A 106 0.51 -6.36 19.82
CA ASP A 106 0.09 -7.31 20.84
C ASP A 106 0.76 -8.68 20.66
N ALA A 107 0.81 -9.19 19.44
CA ALA A 107 1.46 -10.47 19.13
C ALA A 107 2.95 -10.42 19.46
N GLN A 108 3.65 -9.32 19.16
CA GLN A 108 5.07 -9.15 19.46
C GLN A 108 5.31 -9.05 20.96
N ARG A 109 4.45 -8.33 21.70
CA ARG A 109 4.51 -8.27 23.17
C ARG A 109 4.29 -9.65 23.81
N MET A 110 3.37 -10.45 23.26
CA MET A 110 3.12 -11.82 23.70
C MET A 110 4.29 -12.74 23.35
N ALA A 111 4.83 -12.66 22.12
CA ALA A 111 5.98 -13.44 21.69
C ALA A 111 7.22 -13.16 22.55
N GLY A 112 7.45 -11.90 22.93
CA GLY A 112 8.52 -11.53 23.87
C GLY A 112 8.35 -12.10 25.28
N LYS A 113 7.15 -12.54 25.64
CA LYS A 113 6.84 -13.26 26.89
C LYS A 113 6.75 -14.77 26.69
N LEU A 114 7.10 -15.27 25.49
CA LEU A 114 6.98 -16.68 25.10
C LEU A 114 5.53 -17.20 25.19
N ASP A 115 4.56 -16.31 25.01
CA ASP A 115 3.14 -16.61 25.11
C ASP A 115 2.59 -17.09 23.75
N GLN A 116 2.03 -18.31 23.71
CA GLN A 116 1.43 -18.87 22.50
C GLN A 116 0.18 -18.11 22.02
N GLY A 117 -0.43 -17.28 22.87
CA GLY A 117 -1.48 -16.34 22.49
C GLY A 117 -1.05 -15.37 21.38
N ALA A 118 0.26 -15.17 21.19
CA ALA A 118 0.82 -14.44 20.05
C ALA A 118 0.34 -14.98 18.70
N ASN A 119 0.16 -16.30 18.57
CA ASN A 119 -0.30 -16.92 17.31
C ASN A 119 -1.74 -16.53 16.97
N ALA A 120 -2.61 -16.39 17.98
CA ALA A 120 -3.99 -15.94 17.77
C ALA A 120 -4.02 -14.48 17.28
N ARG A 121 -3.26 -13.60 17.93
CA ARG A 121 -3.16 -12.18 17.55
C ARG A 121 -2.55 -11.99 16.16
N ALA A 122 -1.50 -12.73 15.84
CA ALA A 122 -0.93 -12.77 14.49
C ALA A 122 -1.94 -13.32 13.47
N GLY A 123 -2.73 -14.33 13.82
CA GLY A 123 -3.82 -14.85 12.99
C GLY A 123 -4.88 -13.79 12.66
N ASP A 124 -5.33 -13.06 13.67
CA ASP A 124 -6.31 -11.98 13.50
C ASP A 124 -5.75 -10.83 12.64
N ALA A 125 -4.46 -10.50 12.80
CA ALA A 125 -3.80 -9.52 11.93
C ALA A 125 -3.77 -10.01 10.47
N ALA A 126 -3.30 -11.24 10.23
CA ALA A 126 -3.24 -11.82 8.88
C ALA A 126 -4.60 -11.90 8.18
N LYS A 127 -5.68 -12.13 8.95
CA LYS A 127 -7.05 -12.11 8.44
C LYS A 127 -7.45 -10.71 7.97
N THR A 128 -7.27 -9.68 8.81
CA THR A 128 -7.60 -8.30 8.40
C THR A 128 -6.77 -7.83 7.21
N LEU A 129 -5.51 -8.23 7.09
CA LEU A 129 -4.73 -7.95 5.89
C LEU A 129 -5.28 -8.63 4.64
N ALA A 130 -5.83 -9.84 4.77
CA ALA A 130 -6.50 -10.52 3.66
C ALA A 130 -7.77 -9.76 3.24
N ASP A 131 -8.58 -9.34 4.22
CA ASP A 131 -9.81 -8.58 3.96
C ASP A 131 -9.51 -7.26 3.20
N VAL A 132 -8.47 -6.51 3.63
CA VAL A 132 -8.03 -5.29 2.94
C VAL A 132 -7.52 -5.57 1.52
N LEU A 133 -6.82 -6.68 1.32
CA LEU A 133 -6.33 -7.09 0.00
C LEU A 133 -7.48 -7.47 -0.96
N ASP A 134 -8.51 -8.14 -0.46
CA ASP A 134 -9.69 -8.53 -1.24
C ASP A 134 -10.54 -7.30 -1.60
N ASP A 135 -10.72 -6.37 -0.65
CA ASP A 135 -11.37 -5.08 -0.90
C ASP A 135 -10.61 -4.24 -1.94
N ALA A 136 -9.28 -4.31 -1.93
CA ALA A 136 -8.45 -3.62 -2.91
C ALA A 136 -8.44 -4.30 -4.29
N ALA A 137 -8.79 -5.58 -4.38
CA ALA A 137 -8.87 -6.33 -5.64
C ALA A 137 -10.25 -6.18 -6.33
N THR A 138 -11.28 -5.81 -5.59
CA THR A 138 -12.65 -5.66 -6.08
C THR A 138 -13.03 -4.23 -6.48
N ARG A 139 -12.19 -3.24 -6.17
CA ARG A 139 -12.31 -1.84 -6.62
C ARG A 139 -11.53 -1.59 -7.91
#